data_AF-A0A5E7IYG2-F1
#
_entry.id   AF-A0A5E7IYG2-F1
#
_cell.length_a   1.000
_cell.length_b   1.000
_cell.length_c   1.000
_cell.angle_alpha   90.00
_cell.angle_beta   90.00
_cell.angle_gamma   90.00
#
_symmetry.space_group_name_H-M   'P 1'
#
loop_
_entity.id
_entity.type
_entity.pdbx_description
1 polymer ?
#
loop_
_entity_poly.entity_id
_entity_poly.type
_entity_poly.pdbx_seq_one_letter_code
_entity_poly.pdbx_strand_id
1 'polypeptide(L)'
;MGEIDDLTREKLREWQLRRLEVKAQMQDQPERTLELSRVLDLMDEEHAAILAASTVFNAAEETAQPLAVQDQPVITESVAGQYDLQLHASAQNPEHLRKLLEMALYEVQAQIDAGAMASGTERRGMSGTLGGYSFELRISPESGSEKNLPQSQEMHDENDQD
;
A
#
# COMPACT_ATOMS: atom_id res chain seq x y z
N MET A 1 -4.03 26.33 -0.21
CA MET A 1 -4.52 26.06 -1.57
C MET A 1 -3.77 24.82 -2.00
N GLY A 2 -4.42 23.64 -1.93
CA GLY A 2 -3.73 22.34 -2.03
C GLY A 2 -2.99 22.20 -3.36
N GLU A 3 -1.68 22.16 -3.29
CA GLU A 3 -0.82 21.99 -4.45
C GLU A 3 -0.89 20.51 -4.82
N ILE A 4 -1.80 20.15 -5.74
CA ILE A 4 -1.82 18.81 -6.33
C ILE A 4 -0.40 18.50 -6.80
N ASP A 5 0.20 17.48 -6.19
CA ASP A 5 1.58 17.04 -6.42
C ASP A 5 1.88 16.92 -7.93
N ASP A 6 3.03 17.44 -8.36
CA ASP A 6 3.39 17.52 -9.79
C ASP A 6 3.43 16.15 -10.46
N LEU A 7 3.78 15.08 -9.73
CA LEU A 7 3.75 13.70 -10.24
C LEU A 7 2.32 13.23 -10.47
N THR A 8 1.39 13.59 -9.58
CA THR A 8 -0.05 13.30 -9.75
C THR A 8 -0.62 14.02 -10.98
N ARG A 9 -0.20 15.27 -11.22
CA ARG A 9 -0.59 16.04 -12.41
C ARG A 9 -0.03 15.42 -13.70
N GLU A 10 1.21 14.95 -13.66
CA GLU A 10 1.84 14.27 -14.79
C GLU A 10 1.10 12.97 -15.13
N LYS A 11 0.83 12.12 -14.13
CA LYS A 11 0.06 10.89 -14.32
C LYS A 11 -1.34 11.12 -14.86
N LEU A 12 -2.01 12.18 -14.40
CA LEU A 12 -3.32 12.56 -14.92
C LEU A 12 -3.26 12.94 -16.41
N ARG A 13 -2.23 13.67 -16.84
CA ARG A 13 -2.03 14.03 -18.25
C ARG A 13 -1.73 12.82 -19.12
N GLU A 14 -0.85 11.93 -18.66
CA GLU A 14 -0.54 10.69 -19.36
C GLU A 14 -1.78 9.80 -19.51
N TRP A 15 -2.58 9.71 -18.46
CA TRP A 15 -3.86 9.00 -18.50
C TRP A 15 -4.84 9.61 -19.50
N GLN A 16 -4.98 10.94 -19.51
CA GLN A 16 -5.82 11.66 -20.48
C GLN A 16 -5.39 11.39 -21.93
N LEU A 17 -4.08 11.36 -22.19
CA LEU A 17 -3.52 11.07 -23.51
C LEU A 17 -3.83 9.63 -23.95
N ARG A 18 -3.60 8.65 -23.08
CA ARG A 18 -3.94 7.24 -23.36
C ARG A 18 -5.43 7.05 -23.65
N ARG A 19 -6.31 7.76 -22.93
CA ARG A 19 -7.76 7.64 -23.12
C ARG A 19 -8.18 8.15 -24.50
N LEU A 20 -7.55 9.23 -24.96
CA LEU A 20 -7.78 9.77 -26.31
C LEU A 20 -7.29 8.79 -27.38
N GLU A 21 -6.14 8.15 -27.16
CA GLU A 21 -5.59 7.15 -28.09
C GLU A 21 -6.47 5.90 -28.19
N VAL A 22 -6.99 5.39 -27.06
CA VAL A 22 -7.93 4.26 -27.04
C VAL A 22 -9.25 4.64 -27.73
N LYS A 23 -9.77 5.85 -27.52
CA LYS A 23 -10.95 6.36 -28.23
C LYS A 23 -10.71 6.51 -29.73
N ALA A 24 -9.52 6.95 -30.13
CA ALA A 24 -9.14 7.02 -31.55
C ALA A 24 -9.07 5.62 -32.16
N GLN A 25 -8.48 4.64 -31.45
CA GLN A 25 -8.50 3.23 -31.88
C GLN A 25 -9.91 2.66 -31.99
N MET A 26 -10.85 3.04 -31.12
CA MET A 26 -12.25 2.61 -31.24
C MET A 26 -12.92 3.16 -32.50
N GLN A 27 -12.58 4.38 -32.90
CA GLN A 27 -13.09 4.99 -34.13
C GLN A 27 -12.47 4.36 -35.38
N ASP A 28 -11.19 3.99 -35.31
CA ASP A 28 -10.45 3.38 -36.41
C ASP A 28 -10.78 1.89 -36.58
N GLN A 29 -11.05 1.18 -35.47
CA GLN A 29 -11.30 -0.27 -35.43
C GLN A 29 -12.61 -0.60 -34.69
N PRO A 30 -13.77 -0.39 -35.33
CA PRO A 30 -15.07 -0.67 -34.73
C PRO A 30 -15.26 -2.16 -34.38
N GLU A 31 -14.55 -3.08 -35.02
CA GLU A 31 -14.53 -4.51 -34.70
C GLU A 31 -13.95 -4.82 -33.31
N ARG A 32 -13.09 -3.95 -32.77
CA ARG A 32 -12.50 -4.09 -31.43
C ARG A 32 -13.18 -3.23 -30.37
N THR A 33 -14.31 -2.60 -30.69
CA THR A 33 -15.07 -1.72 -29.79
C THR A 33 -15.32 -2.32 -28.40
N LEU A 34 -15.69 -3.61 -28.33
CA LEU A 34 -15.98 -4.28 -27.04
C LEU A 34 -14.73 -4.51 -26.19
N GLU A 35 -13.58 -4.76 -26.83
CA GLU A 35 -12.30 -4.93 -26.14
C GLU A 35 -11.79 -3.57 -25.65
N LEU A 36 -11.87 -2.55 -26.52
CA LEU A 36 -11.45 -1.18 -26.21
C LEU A 36 -12.37 -0.50 -25.17
N SER A 37 -13.67 -0.85 -25.14
CA SER A 37 -14.58 -0.43 -24.06
C SER A 37 -14.10 -0.95 -22.70
N ARG A 38 -13.69 -2.22 -22.61
CA ARG A 38 -13.14 -2.79 -21.37
C ARG A 38 -11.85 -2.10 -20.95
N VAL A 39 -11.02 -1.70 -21.90
CA VAL A 39 -9.82 -0.90 -21.62
C VAL A 39 -10.22 0.48 -21.07
N LEU A 40 -11.26 1.12 -21.60
CA LEU A 40 -11.76 2.39 -21.06
C LEU A 40 -12.33 2.25 -19.65
N ASP A 41 -13.09 1.19 -19.35
CA ASP A 41 -13.60 0.91 -18.00
C ASP A 41 -12.45 0.76 -16.98
N LEU A 42 -11.43 -0.04 -17.32
CA LEU A 42 -10.22 -0.19 -16.49
C LEU A 42 -9.46 1.13 -16.32
N MET A 43 -9.43 1.97 -17.36
CA MET A 43 -8.84 3.30 -17.28
C MET A 43 -9.63 4.22 -16.34
N ASP A 44 -10.96 4.17 -16.33
CA ASP A 44 -11.76 4.97 -15.39
C ASP A 44 -11.50 4.55 -13.92
N GLU A 45 -11.18 3.27 -13.66
CA GLU A 45 -10.70 2.80 -12.34
C GLU A 45 -9.31 3.37 -11.98
N GLU A 46 -8.35 3.37 -12.92
CA GLU A 46 -7.03 4.00 -12.72
C GLU A 46 -7.14 5.51 -12.44
N HIS A 47 -8.08 6.21 -13.06
CA HIS A 47 -8.35 7.62 -12.77
C HIS A 47 -8.89 7.82 -11.36
N ALA A 48 -9.79 6.95 -10.90
CA ALA A 48 -10.27 6.98 -9.53
C ALA A 48 -9.12 6.74 -8.54
N ALA A 49 -8.18 5.83 -8.84
CA ALA A 49 -7.00 5.58 -8.02
C ALA A 49 -6.03 6.78 -7.97
N ILE A 50 -5.78 7.47 -9.10
CA ILE A 50 -4.93 8.68 -9.14
C ILE A 50 -5.54 9.80 -8.30
N LEU A 51 -6.86 10.01 -8.38
CA LEU A 51 -7.56 11.00 -7.56
C LEU A 51 -7.59 10.62 -6.08
N ALA A 52 -7.78 9.34 -5.77
CA ALA A 52 -7.74 8.83 -4.41
C ALA A 52 -6.35 9.01 -3.80
N ALA A 53 -5.27 8.70 -4.51
CA ALA A 53 -3.90 8.93 -4.08
C ALA A 53 -3.64 10.42 -3.78
N SER A 54 -4.15 11.33 -4.64
CA SER A 54 -4.07 12.78 -4.42
C SER A 54 -4.84 13.24 -3.18
N THR A 55 -5.97 12.58 -2.89
CA THR A 55 -6.82 12.90 -1.74
C THR A 55 -6.24 12.35 -0.46
N VAL A 56 -5.68 11.13 -0.47
CA VAL A 56 -5.02 10.49 0.68
C VAL A 56 -3.76 11.28 1.10
N PHE A 57 -2.98 11.80 0.14
CA PHE A 57 -1.85 12.68 0.44
C PHE A 57 -2.28 14.04 1.04
N ASN A 58 -3.45 14.58 0.69
CA ASN A 58 -3.98 15.80 1.31
C ASN A 58 -4.73 15.53 2.64
N ALA A 59 -5.38 14.38 2.77
CA ALA A 59 -6.16 13.98 3.96
C ALA A 59 -5.28 13.49 5.11
N ALA A 60 -4.01 13.13 4.84
CA ALA A 60 -3.03 12.84 5.88
C ALA A 60 -2.66 14.08 6.74
N GLU A 61 -2.99 15.31 6.30
CA GLU A 61 -2.83 16.53 7.11
C GLU A 61 -4.14 17.02 7.78
N GLU A 62 -5.32 16.53 7.43
CA GLU A 62 -6.58 17.00 8.02
C GLU A 62 -7.45 15.84 8.51
N THR A 63 -7.25 15.53 9.78
CA THR A 63 -8.12 14.77 10.71
C THR A 63 -9.46 14.25 10.19
N ALA A 64 -9.59 12.92 10.25
CA ALA A 64 -10.79 12.14 10.59
C ALA A 64 -12.09 12.42 9.82
N GLN A 65 -12.46 11.49 8.93
CA GLN A 65 -13.78 10.84 8.88
C GLN A 65 -13.87 9.79 7.75
N PRO A 66 -14.20 8.52 8.04
CA PRO A 66 -14.60 7.55 7.02
C PRO A 66 -16.12 7.56 6.83
N LEU A 67 -16.58 7.84 5.61
CA LEU A 67 -17.95 7.57 5.17
C LEU A 67 -17.95 6.23 4.40
N ALA A 68 -18.63 5.26 5.00
CA ALA A 68 -18.81 3.91 4.48
C ALA A 68 -19.70 3.88 3.22
N VAL A 69 -19.29 3.12 2.21
CA VAL A 69 -20.21 2.42 1.29
C VAL A 69 -19.64 1.04 1.02
N GLN A 70 -20.41 0.02 1.40
CA GLN A 70 -20.13 -1.39 1.20
C GLN A 70 -20.48 -1.80 -0.24
N ASP A 71 -19.54 -2.46 -0.93
CA ASP A 71 -19.85 -3.62 -1.78
C ASP A 71 -18.60 -4.52 -1.82
N GLN A 72 -18.77 -5.79 -1.50
CA GLN A 72 -17.71 -6.80 -1.40
C GLN A 72 -18.04 -7.89 -2.44
N PRO A 73 -17.05 -8.47 -3.14
CA PRO A 73 -16.47 -9.69 -2.57
C PRO A 73 -14.95 -9.85 -2.79
N VAL A 74 -14.39 -10.79 -2.04
CA VAL A 74 -12.97 -11.16 -1.89
C VAL A 74 -12.20 -10.21 -0.99
N ILE A 75 -12.47 -10.37 0.31
CA ILE A 75 -11.44 -10.27 1.33
C ILE A 75 -10.27 -11.20 0.95
N THR A 76 -9.30 -10.70 0.20
CA THR A 76 -7.97 -10.75 0.80
C THR A 76 -8.11 -9.84 2.01
N GLU A 77 -8.05 -10.41 3.20
CA GLU A 77 -7.93 -9.64 4.43
C GLU A 77 -6.64 -8.82 4.28
N SER A 78 -6.76 -7.66 3.63
CA SER A 78 -5.80 -6.58 3.74
C SER A 78 -5.96 -6.16 5.18
N VAL A 79 -5.19 -6.83 6.04
CA VAL A 79 -4.97 -6.41 7.41
C VAL A 79 -4.57 -4.95 7.27
N ALA A 80 -5.49 -4.05 7.62
CA ALA A 80 -5.20 -2.64 7.75
C ALA A 80 -4.12 -2.55 8.83
N GLY A 81 -2.89 -2.54 8.35
CA GLY A 81 -1.69 -2.63 9.13
C GLY A 81 -0.77 -1.57 8.61
N GLN A 82 -0.06 -0.91 9.52
CA GLN A 82 1.01 -0.03 9.12
C GLN A 82 2.17 -0.90 8.66
N TYR A 83 2.55 -0.76 7.38
CA TYR A 83 3.69 -1.42 6.79
C TYR A 83 4.91 -0.50 6.89
N ASP A 84 5.94 -0.94 7.62
CA ASP A 84 7.22 -0.23 7.75
C ASP A 84 8.33 -1.08 7.11
N LEU A 85 9.00 -0.53 6.10
CA LEU A 85 10.11 -1.19 5.40
C LEU A 85 11.41 -0.45 5.72
N GLN A 86 12.36 -1.17 6.31
CA GLN A 86 13.72 -0.69 6.50
C GLN A 86 14.67 -1.47 5.61
N LEU A 87 15.36 -0.79 4.72
CA LEU A 87 16.34 -1.39 3.81
C LEU A 87 17.70 -0.75 4.00
N HIS A 88 18.70 -1.57 4.26
CA HIS A 88 20.08 -1.17 4.42
C HIS A 88 20.94 -1.88 3.37
N ALA A 89 21.63 -1.10 2.53
CA ALA A 89 22.52 -1.62 1.50
C ALA A 89 23.86 -0.91 1.58
N SER A 90 24.94 -1.67 1.42
CA SER A 90 26.32 -1.17 1.44
C SER A 90 27.09 -1.75 0.26
N ALA A 91 27.78 -0.88 -0.48
CA ALA A 91 28.55 -1.26 -1.67
C ALA A 91 29.82 -0.41 -1.78
N GLN A 92 30.79 -0.91 -2.54
CA GLN A 92 32.07 -0.21 -2.76
C GLN A 92 32.02 0.78 -3.93
N ASN A 93 30.96 0.76 -4.75
CA ASN A 93 30.75 1.68 -5.86
C ASN A 93 29.24 1.87 -6.14
N PRO A 94 28.83 2.98 -6.80
CA PRO A 94 27.41 3.32 -7.00
C PRO A 94 26.67 2.34 -7.92
N GLU A 95 27.35 1.78 -8.93
CA GLU A 95 26.76 0.78 -9.84
C GLU A 95 26.38 -0.51 -9.10
N HIS A 96 27.22 -0.94 -8.18
CA HIS A 96 26.95 -2.09 -7.33
C HIS A 96 25.83 -1.79 -6.33
N LEU A 97 25.79 -0.59 -5.76
CA LEU A 97 24.68 -0.17 -4.90
C LEU A 97 23.34 -0.21 -5.63
N ARG A 98 23.29 0.28 -6.88
CA ARG A 98 22.10 0.22 -7.72
C ARG A 98 21.63 -1.21 -7.94
N LYS A 99 22.53 -2.12 -8.31
CA LYS A 99 22.20 -3.54 -8.50
C LYS A 99 21.71 -4.21 -7.22
N LEU A 100 22.32 -3.90 -6.07
CA LEU A 100 21.88 -4.42 -4.77
C LEU A 100 20.48 -3.92 -4.42
N LEU A 101 20.15 -2.65 -4.72
CA LEU A 101 18.81 -2.10 -4.54
C LEU A 101 17.77 -2.77 -5.44
N GLU A 102 18.08 -2.99 -6.72
CA GLU A 102 17.19 -3.69 -7.66
C GLU A 102 16.90 -5.13 -7.20
N MET A 103 17.92 -5.85 -6.75
CA MET A 103 17.75 -7.21 -6.22
C MET A 103 16.93 -7.21 -4.92
N ALA A 104 17.25 -6.29 -4.00
CA ALA A 104 16.53 -6.19 -2.74
C ALA A 104 15.05 -5.84 -2.93
N LEU A 105 14.73 -4.94 -3.86
CA LEU A 105 13.36 -4.58 -4.19
C LEU A 105 12.60 -5.76 -4.81
N TYR A 106 13.25 -6.50 -5.72
CA TYR A 106 12.65 -7.70 -6.31
C TYR A 106 12.29 -8.75 -5.24
N GLU A 107 13.16 -8.96 -4.25
CA GLU A 107 12.89 -9.88 -3.16
C GLU A 107 11.80 -9.38 -2.20
N VAL A 108 11.79 -8.10 -1.87
CA VAL A 108 10.73 -7.49 -1.06
C VAL A 108 9.37 -7.67 -1.75
N GLN A 109 9.31 -7.39 -3.06
CA GLN A 109 8.10 -7.56 -3.85
C GLN A 109 7.65 -9.03 -3.83
N ALA A 110 8.56 -9.97 -4.12
CA ALA A 110 8.24 -11.39 -4.07
C ALA A 110 7.73 -11.85 -2.69
N GLN A 111 8.21 -11.26 -1.60
CA GLN A 111 7.75 -11.57 -0.25
C GLN A 111 6.35 -11.00 0.04
N ILE A 112 6.06 -9.80 -0.43
CA ILE A 112 4.72 -9.19 -0.36
C ILE A 112 3.72 -10.06 -1.13
N ASP A 113 4.05 -10.43 -2.38
CA ASP A 113 3.21 -11.23 -3.27
C ASP A 113 2.99 -12.66 -2.73
N ALA A 114 3.98 -13.26 -2.09
CA ALA A 114 3.87 -14.60 -1.53
C ALA A 114 2.92 -14.68 -0.32
N GLY A 115 2.50 -13.54 0.25
CA GLY A 115 1.75 -13.51 1.51
C GLY A 115 2.50 -14.12 2.69
N ALA A 116 3.79 -14.40 2.53
CA ALA A 116 4.70 -14.97 3.53
C ALA A 116 5.17 -13.88 4.48
N MET A 117 4.20 -13.16 5.03
CA MET A 117 4.38 -12.12 6.02
C MET A 117 4.17 -12.75 7.40
N ALA A 118 5.00 -13.74 7.72
CA ALA A 118 5.00 -14.29 9.07
C ALA A 118 5.24 -13.13 10.04
N SER A 119 4.46 -13.03 11.12
CA SER A 119 4.59 -12.00 12.17
C SER A 119 5.95 -11.97 12.89
N GLY A 120 6.98 -12.62 12.34
CA GLY A 120 8.35 -12.58 12.79
C GLY A 120 9.11 -11.44 12.12
N THR A 121 9.83 -10.68 12.93
CA THR A 121 10.81 -9.66 12.50
C THR A 121 12.03 -10.37 11.90
N GLU A 122 11.86 -11.07 10.78
CA GLU A 122 12.96 -11.78 10.14
C GLU A 122 13.73 -10.81 9.24
N ARG A 123 14.91 -10.42 9.71
CA ARG A 123 15.87 -9.66 8.92
C ARG A 123 16.39 -10.54 7.79
N ARG A 124 15.96 -10.25 6.56
CA ARG A 124 16.32 -10.99 5.35
C ARG A 124 17.35 -10.20 4.56
N GLY A 125 18.33 -10.88 3.98
CA GLY A 125 19.38 -10.18 3.24
C GLY A 125 20.42 -11.12 2.65
N MET A 126 21.16 -10.58 1.68
CA MET A 126 22.29 -11.26 1.06
C MET A 126 23.55 -10.40 1.16
N SER A 127 24.66 -11.04 1.51
CA SER A 127 26.00 -10.47 1.45
C SER A 127 26.83 -11.23 0.42
N GLY A 128 27.46 -10.50 -0.49
CA GLY A 128 28.26 -11.06 -1.56
C GLY A 128 29.37 -10.12 -2.03
N THR A 129 29.91 -10.42 -3.20
CA THR A 129 31.05 -9.68 -3.79
C THR A 129 30.70 -8.25 -4.23
N LEU A 130 29.42 -7.99 -4.51
CA LEU A 130 28.90 -6.65 -4.84
C LEU A 130 28.77 -5.75 -3.61
N GLY A 131 28.79 -6.32 -2.41
CA GLY A 131 28.41 -5.69 -1.16
C GLY A 131 27.32 -6.50 -0.45
N GLY A 132 26.69 -5.91 0.56
CA GLY A 132 25.64 -6.57 1.33
C GLY A 132 24.41 -5.69 1.45
N TYR A 133 23.24 -6.31 1.36
CA TYR A 133 21.97 -5.68 1.71
C TYR A 133 21.21 -6.55 2.70
N SER A 134 20.43 -5.87 3.54
CA SER A 134 19.48 -6.48 4.46
C SER A 134 18.25 -5.59 4.54
N PHE A 135 17.09 -6.21 4.62
CA PHE A 135 15.83 -5.52 4.82
C PHE A 135 15.01 -6.17 5.93
N GLU A 136 14.15 -5.35 6.52
CA GLU A 136 13.22 -5.73 7.57
C GLU A 136 11.87 -5.11 7.23
N LEU A 137 10.83 -5.94 7.19
CA LEU A 137 9.48 -5.53 6.88
C LEU A 137 8.60 -5.79 8.10
N ARG A 138 8.14 -4.73 8.74
CA ARG A 138 7.28 -4.78 9.92
C ARG A 138 5.84 -4.51 9.52
N ILE A 139 4.95 -5.31 10.08
CA ILE A 139 3.50 -5.12 9.96
C ILE A 139 2.98 -4.94 11.37
N SER A 140 2.58 -3.72 11.69
CA SER A 140 1.83 -3.46 12.90
C SER A 140 0.36 -3.58 12.55
N PRO A 141 -0.38 -4.60 13.04
CA PRO A 141 -1.82 -4.60 12.89
C PRO A 141 -2.34 -3.32 13.54
N GLU A 142 -3.28 -2.62 12.90
CA GLU A 142 -3.94 -1.50 13.58
C GLU A 142 -4.47 -2.02 14.92
N SER A 143 -3.98 -1.47 16.02
CA SER A 143 -4.54 -1.77 17.33
C SER A 143 -5.90 -1.10 17.38
N GLY A 144 -6.93 -1.80 16.92
CA GLY A 144 -8.31 -1.41 17.12
C GLY A 144 -8.56 -1.28 18.62
N SER A 145 -8.56 -0.03 19.11
CA SER A 145 -8.98 0.44 20.44
C SER A 145 -9.44 -0.66 21.41
N GLU A 146 -8.50 -1.24 22.15
CA GLU A 146 -8.84 -1.83 23.45
C GLU A 146 -9.17 -0.67 24.40
N LYS A 147 -10.45 -0.33 24.52
CA LYS A 147 -10.89 0.58 25.58
C LYS A 147 -12.23 0.13 26.17
N ASN A 148 -12.09 -0.42 27.38
CA ASN A 148 -13.07 -0.65 28.46
C ASN A 148 -13.93 -1.93 28.39
N LEU A 149 -13.40 -3.02 28.97
CA LEU A 149 -14.22 -3.88 29.82
C LEU A 149 -14.36 -3.19 31.20
N PRO A 150 -15.58 -3.03 31.75
CA PRO A 150 -15.70 -2.66 33.16
C PRO A 150 -15.25 -3.84 34.03
N GLN A 151 -14.23 -3.61 34.86
CA GLN A 151 -13.85 -4.54 35.92
C GLN A 151 -15.01 -4.67 36.91
N SER A 152 -15.59 -5.87 36.98
CA SER A 152 -16.46 -6.28 38.07
C SER A 152 -15.62 -6.31 39.35
N GLN A 153 -15.70 -5.26 40.16
CA GLN A 153 -15.11 -5.22 41.49
C GLN A 153 -16.00 -6.05 42.43
N GLU A 154 -15.72 -7.35 42.52
CA GLU A 154 -16.16 -8.17 43.66
C GLU A 154 -15.41 -7.68 44.91
N MET A 155 -16.11 -6.97 45.80
CA MET A 155 -15.63 -6.73 47.17
C MET A 155 -16.21 -7.83 48.06
N HIS A 156 -15.48 -8.93 48.15
CA HIS A 156 -15.56 -9.86 49.28
C HIS A 156 -14.61 -9.31 50.35
N ASP A 157 -15.15 -8.84 51.47
CA ASP A 157 -14.35 -8.57 52.67
C ASP A 157 -14.97 -9.40 53.81
N GLU A 158 -14.35 -10.55 54.03
CA GLU A 158 -14.51 -11.33 55.25
C GLU A 158 -13.78 -10.61 56.38
N ASN A 159 -14.55 -10.21 57.40
CA ASN A 159 -14.35 -10.59 58.81
C ASN A 159 -12.93 -10.42 59.41
N ASP A 160 -12.76 -9.52 60.39
CA ASP A 160 -12.32 -9.86 61.76
C ASP A 160 -12.27 -8.64 62.73
N GLN A 161 -12.87 -8.82 63.91
CA GLN A 161 -12.49 -8.36 65.28
C GLN A 161 -12.23 -6.86 65.62
N ASP A 162 -13.07 -6.30 66.52
CA ASP A 162 -12.76 -6.06 67.96
C ASP A 162 -14.06 -5.98 68.78
#